data_AF-A0A537JLY4-F1
#
_entry.id   AF-A0A537JLY4-F1
#
_cell.length_a   1.000
_cell.length_b   1.000
_cell.length_c   1.000
_cell.angle_alpha   90.00
_cell.angle_beta   90.00
_cell.angle_gamma   90.00
#
_symmetry.space_group_name_H-M   'P 1'
#
loop_
_entity.id
_entity.type
_entity.pdbx_description
1 polymer ?
#
loop_
_entity_poly.entity_id
_entity_poly.type
_entity_poly.pdbx_seq_one_letter_code
_entity_poly.pdbx_strand_id
1 'polypeptide(L)'
;MKKLLPLIVFAAMMATSAVAQDQKQAPQPSAQKPAVQEQKDVKVAQDQKTMTTQDRAAWEKKFKEDLKLTDEQSQKFDALSKEYTDKFDAIAKDATLTPDAQKEKKMGLKKEKEGKLMEILTPEQQAKYKEWKESMEKKPSDIKQ
;
A
#
# COMPACT_ATOMS: atom_id res chain seq x y z
N MET A 1 6.66 -40.93 -32.20
CA MET A 1 5.50 -41.86 -32.16
C MET A 1 4.54 -41.32 -31.08
N LYS A 2 3.20 -41.30 -31.29
CA LYS A 2 2.21 -42.25 -30.71
C LYS A 2 2.51 -42.57 -29.22
N LYS A 3 1.65 -42.37 -28.20
CA LYS A 3 0.27 -41.84 -27.94
C LYS A 3 0.29 -41.27 -26.47
N LEU A 4 -0.73 -40.73 -25.77
CA LEU A 4 -2.19 -40.54 -25.89
C LEU A 4 -2.62 -39.32 -24.98
N LEU A 5 -3.92 -38.97 -24.96
CA LEU A 5 -4.64 -38.31 -23.84
C LEU A 5 -5.72 -39.29 -23.31
N PRO A 6 -6.18 -39.20 -22.04
CA PRO A 6 -7.57 -38.77 -21.85
C PRO A 6 -7.87 -38.02 -20.53
N LEU A 7 -9.14 -37.67 -20.35
CA LEU A 7 -9.73 -36.82 -19.31
C LEU A 7 -10.75 -37.61 -18.48
N ILE A 8 -10.74 -37.46 -17.15
CA ILE A 8 -11.74 -37.98 -16.18
C ILE A 8 -11.96 -36.83 -15.16
N VAL A 9 -13.06 -36.08 -15.16
CA VAL A 9 -14.48 -36.39 -14.82
C VAL A 9 -14.75 -36.41 -13.31
N PHE A 10 -15.58 -35.43 -12.91
CA PHE A 10 -16.43 -35.30 -11.71
C PHE A 10 -16.30 -36.30 -10.54
N ALA A 11 -16.17 -35.72 -9.34
CA ALA A 11 -16.87 -36.21 -8.14
C ALA A 11 -17.44 -35.00 -7.39
N ALA A 12 -18.76 -35.02 -7.11
CA ALA A 12 -19.42 -34.02 -6.28
C ALA A 12 -19.79 -34.65 -4.93
N MET A 13 -19.71 -33.87 -3.85
CA MET A 13 -20.24 -34.31 -2.56
C MET A 13 -20.91 -33.14 -1.84
N MET A 14 -22.25 -33.15 -1.80
CA MET A 14 -23.01 -32.35 -0.86
C MET A 14 -23.12 -33.10 0.47
N ALA A 15 -23.03 -32.37 1.58
CA ALA A 15 -23.36 -32.89 2.90
C ALA A 15 -24.34 -31.92 3.57
N THR A 16 -25.59 -32.35 3.75
CA THR A 16 -26.66 -31.57 4.35
C THR A 16 -26.91 -31.96 5.80
N SER A 17 -26.88 -30.99 6.71
CA SER A 17 -27.60 -31.01 7.99
C SER A 17 -27.95 -29.56 8.34
N ALA A 18 -29.19 -29.10 8.24
CA ALA A 18 -30.40 -29.48 9.00
C ALA A 18 -30.43 -28.87 10.40
N VAL A 19 -31.18 -27.76 10.54
CA VAL A 19 -31.73 -27.30 11.81
C VAL A 19 -33.17 -26.82 11.60
N ALA A 20 -34.07 -27.50 12.29
CA ALA A 20 -35.43 -27.09 12.66
C ALA A 20 -35.56 -27.47 14.17
N GLN A 21 -36.52 -26.99 14.96
CA GLN A 21 -37.86 -26.50 14.65
C GLN A 21 -38.39 -25.72 15.89
N ASP A 22 -39.29 -24.75 15.69
CA ASP A 22 -40.25 -24.22 16.71
C ASP A 22 -39.69 -23.54 18.00
N GLN A 23 -40.43 -22.70 18.74
CA GLN A 23 -41.82 -22.20 18.61
C GLN A 23 -42.00 -20.77 19.21
N LYS A 24 -43.09 -20.09 18.81
CA LYS A 24 -44.02 -19.14 19.52
C LYS A 24 -43.56 -18.37 20.80
N GLN A 25 -44.05 -17.15 21.10
CA GLN A 25 -45.23 -16.42 20.60
C GLN A 25 -45.05 -14.88 20.66
N ALA A 26 -45.94 -14.13 20.00
CA ALA A 26 -46.01 -12.65 19.95
C ALA A 26 -47.08 -12.11 20.95
N PRO A 27 -47.56 -10.84 20.88
CA PRO A 27 -47.02 -9.59 20.31
C PRO A 27 -47.10 -8.37 21.29
N GLN A 28 -46.68 -7.17 20.86
CA GLN A 28 -47.45 -5.90 20.94
C GLN A 28 -46.62 -4.74 20.29
N PRO A 29 -47.24 -3.61 19.85
CA PRO A 29 -46.59 -2.67 18.93
C PRO A 29 -46.24 -1.30 19.53
N SER A 30 -45.19 -0.68 18.99
CA SER A 30 -45.03 0.79 18.94
C SER A 30 -44.61 1.17 17.52
N ALA A 31 -45.35 2.08 16.88
CA ALA A 31 -45.13 2.44 15.49
C ALA A 31 -44.11 3.57 15.35
N GLN A 32 -43.18 3.45 14.39
CA GLN A 32 -42.69 4.60 13.63
C GLN A 32 -42.08 4.18 12.28
N LYS A 33 -42.56 4.82 11.21
CA LYS A 33 -42.10 4.70 9.83
C LYS A 33 -42.67 5.92 9.06
N PRO A 34 -42.03 6.45 8.01
CA PRO A 34 -40.60 6.49 7.68
C PRO A 34 -40.00 7.90 7.86
N ALA A 35 -38.67 7.99 7.96
CA ALA A 35 -37.94 9.22 7.68
C ALA A 35 -36.79 8.90 6.72
N VAL A 36 -36.96 9.25 5.43
CA VAL A 36 -35.88 9.21 4.44
C VAL A 36 -35.25 10.59 4.37
N GLN A 37 -34.16 10.77 5.11
CA GLN A 37 -33.18 11.84 4.99
C GLN A 37 -31.81 11.21 5.25
N GLU A 38 -30.70 11.65 4.66
CA GLU A 38 -30.45 12.33 3.38
C GLU A 38 -28.98 12.02 3.05
N GLN A 39 -28.55 12.03 1.79
CA GLN A 39 -27.14 11.75 1.47
C GLN A 39 -26.20 12.87 1.97
N LYS A 40 -25.44 12.62 3.04
CA LYS A 40 -24.14 13.26 3.36
C LYS A 40 -23.32 12.36 4.32
N ASP A 41 -22.06 12.75 4.51
CA ASP A 41 -21.11 12.19 5.48
C ASP A 41 -20.73 10.71 5.38
N VAL A 42 -20.50 10.24 4.15
CA VAL A 42 -19.32 9.37 3.92
C VAL A 42 -18.07 10.25 3.97
N LYS A 43 -17.63 10.63 5.17
CA LYS A 43 -16.38 11.36 5.40
C LYS A 43 -15.28 10.47 6.00
N VAL A 44 -15.04 9.34 5.36
CA VAL A 44 -13.83 8.50 5.56
C VAL A 44 -12.87 8.76 4.40
N ALA A 45 -12.46 10.03 4.25
CA ALA A 45 -11.54 10.50 3.23
C ALA A 45 -10.78 11.72 3.78
N GLN A 46 -9.46 11.78 3.49
CA GLN A 46 -8.47 12.62 4.19
C GLN A 46 -8.36 12.17 5.67
N ASP A 47 -7.23 11.65 6.15
CA ASP A 47 -5.89 12.24 6.01
C ASP A 47 -4.79 11.21 5.69
N GLN A 48 -4.92 10.48 4.58
CA GLN A 48 -3.76 9.92 3.90
C GLN A 48 -3.32 10.90 2.82
N LYS A 49 -2.30 11.73 3.12
CA LYS A 49 -1.67 12.60 2.11
C LYS A 49 -0.97 11.72 1.07
N THR A 50 -1.68 11.40 -0.01
CA THR A 50 -1.07 10.87 -1.24
C THR A 50 -0.11 11.91 -1.77
N MET A 51 1.19 11.66 -1.59
CA MET A 51 2.28 12.52 -2.07
C MET A 51 2.09 12.75 -3.57
N THR A 52 1.77 13.98 -3.98
CA THR A 52 1.43 14.26 -5.37
C THR A 52 2.65 14.07 -6.26
N THR A 53 2.46 13.90 -7.57
CA THR A 53 3.57 13.86 -8.54
C THR A 53 4.45 15.11 -8.44
N GLN A 54 3.86 16.26 -8.07
CA GLN A 54 4.56 17.51 -7.82
C GLN A 54 5.35 17.50 -6.49
N ASP A 55 4.76 17.01 -5.39
CA ASP A 55 5.49 16.79 -4.13
C ASP A 55 6.69 15.85 -4.37
N ARG A 56 6.51 14.77 -5.14
CA ARG A 56 7.58 13.81 -5.48
C ARG A 56 8.68 14.47 -6.32
N ALA A 57 8.34 15.19 -7.39
CA ALA A 57 9.34 15.86 -8.22
C ALA A 57 10.12 16.95 -7.44
N ALA A 58 9.44 17.70 -6.56
CA ALA A 58 10.09 18.67 -5.67
C ALA A 58 11.02 17.99 -4.65
N TRP A 59 10.60 16.85 -4.09
CA TRP A 59 11.40 16.04 -3.18
C TRP A 59 12.63 15.42 -3.87
N GLU A 60 12.46 14.82 -5.05
CA GLU A 60 13.55 14.24 -5.86
C GLU A 60 14.56 15.32 -6.30
N LYS A 61 14.09 16.53 -6.63
CA LYS A 61 14.97 17.68 -6.88
C LYS A 61 15.76 18.08 -5.63
N LYS A 62 15.10 18.23 -4.48
CA LYS A 62 15.77 18.57 -3.21
C LYS A 62 16.81 17.54 -2.81
N PHE A 63 16.48 16.25 -2.95
CA PHE A 63 17.40 15.16 -2.69
C PHE A 63 18.69 15.24 -3.54
N LYS A 64 18.56 15.52 -4.84
CA LYS A 64 19.72 15.73 -5.74
C LYS A 64 20.57 16.94 -5.36
N GLU A 65 19.92 18.05 -4.99
CA GLU A 65 20.59 19.29 -4.55
C GLU A 65 21.37 19.09 -3.24
N ASP A 66 20.73 18.51 -2.22
CA ASP A 66 21.31 18.35 -0.88
C ASP A 66 22.51 17.38 -0.87
N LEU A 67 22.41 16.27 -1.61
CA LEU A 67 23.51 15.29 -1.76
C LEU A 67 24.54 15.70 -2.83
N LYS A 68 24.28 16.75 -3.63
CA LYS A 68 25.10 17.15 -4.79
C LYS A 68 25.43 15.96 -5.72
N LEU A 69 24.40 15.27 -6.19
CA LEU A 69 24.58 14.13 -7.10
C LEU A 69 25.14 14.60 -8.45
N THR A 70 26.06 13.84 -9.03
CA THR A 70 26.49 14.07 -10.43
C THR A 70 25.35 13.75 -11.41
N ASP A 71 25.50 14.12 -12.69
CA ASP A 71 24.49 13.79 -13.71
C ASP A 71 24.30 12.27 -13.85
N GLU A 72 25.40 11.49 -13.81
CA GLU A 72 25.35 10.03 -13.87
C GLU A 72 24.68 9.42 -12.62
N GLN A 73 24.99 9.94 -11.43
CA GLN A 73 24.32 9.53 -10.19
C GLN A 73 22.83 9.90 -10.20
N SER A 74 22.49 11.06 -10.76
CA SER A 74 21.11 11.53 -10.89
C SER A 74 20.30 10.67 -11.86
N GLN A 75 20.88 10.24 -12.98
CA GLN A 75 20.25 9.30 -13.91
C GLN A 75 20.01 7.93 -13.27
N LYS A 76 21.01 7.39 -12.55
CA LYS A 76 20.87 6.13 -11.79
C LYS A 76 19.81 6.26 -10.69
N PHE A 77 19.78 7.40 -9.98
CA PHE A 77 18.76 7.71 -8.97
C PHE A 77 17.36 7.80 -9.57
N ASP A 78 17.17 8.42 -10.73
CA ASP A 78 15.85 8.55 -11.37
C ASP A 78 15.32 7.19 -11.85
N ALA A 79 16.18 6.37 -12.44
CA ALA A 79 15.85 4.99 -12.80
C ALA A 79 15.46 4.17 -11.56
N LEU A 80 16.26 4.25 -10.49
CA LEU A 80 15.97 3.62 -9.20
C LEU A 80 14.69 4.17 -8.56
N SER A 81 14.41 5.47 -8.67
CA SER A 81 13.22 6.05 -8.06
C SER A 81 11.97 5.55 -8.76
N LYS A 82 11.98 5.53 -10.10
CA LYS A 82 10.90 4.97 -10.92
C LYS A 82 10.68 3.48 -10.69
N GLU A 83 11.74 2.65 -10.78
CA GLU A 83 11.66 1.19 -10.57
C GLU A 83 10.90 0.86 -9.27
N TYR A 84 11.23 1.58 -8.18
CA TYR A 84 10.64 1.31 -6.88
C TYR A 84 9.28 1.98 -6.69
N THR A 85 9.01 3.14 -7.31
CA THR A 85 7.65 3.72 -7.35
C THR A 85 6.69 2.76 -8.04
N ASP A 86 7.03 2.19 -9.19
CA ASP A 86 6.17 1.26 -9.92
C ASP A 86 5.89 -0.02 -9.09
N LYS A 87 6.89 -0.54 -8.37
CA LYS A 87 6.72 -1.64 -7.39
C LYS A 87 5.88 -1.25 -6.16
N PHE A 88 6.06 -0.05 -5.60
CA PHE A 88 5.27 0.45 -4.48
C PHE A 88 3.79 0.58 -4.85
N ASP A 89 3.52 1.09 -6.06
CA ASP A 89 2.18 1.20 -6.64
C ASP A 89 1.56 -0.18 -6.87
N ALA A 90 2.32 -1.15 -7.37
CA ALA A 90 1.84 -2.53 -7.53
C ALA A 90 1.39 -3.13 -6.18
N ILE A 91 2.22 -3.01 -5.12
CA ILE A 91 1.85 -3.51 -3.77
C ILE A 91 0.67 -2.73 -3.18
N ALA A 92 0.47 -1.46 -3.56
CA ALA A 92 -0.69 -0.67 -3.11
C ALA A 92 -2.00 -1.00 -3.86
N LYS A 93 -1.91 -1.50 -5.09
CA LYS A 93 -3.05 -1.89 -5.94
C LYS A 93 -3.38 -3.38 -5.81
N ASP A 94 -2.52 -4.18 -5.20
CA ASP A 94 -2.70 -5.61 -4.96
C ASP A 94 -3.76 -5.88 -3.89
N ALA A 95 -5.00 -6.04 -4.34
CA ALA A 95 -6.16 -6.37 -3.51
C ALA A 95 -6.13 -7.78 -2.90
N THR A 96 -5.15 -8.63 -3.24
CA THR A 96 -4.97 -9.94 -2.59
C THR A 96 -4.26 -9.85 -1.24
N LEU A 97 -3.67 -8.69 -0.92
CA LEU A 97 -2.88 -8.47 0.29
C LEU A 97 -3.65 -7.69 1.34
N THR A 98 -3.60 -8.19 2.59
CA THR A 98 -4.04 -7.44 3.76
C THR A 98 -3.20 -6.16 3.95
N PRO A 99 -3.73 -5.12 4.63
CA PRO A 99 -2.99 -3.88 4.87
C PRO A 99 -1.62 -4.10 5.54
N ASP A 100 -1.53 -5.06 6.46
CA ASP A 100 -0.26 -5.40 7.13
C ASP A 100 0.71 -6.13 6.20
N ALA A 101 0.24 -7.07 5.38
CA ALA A 101 1.08 -7.73 4.37
C ALA A 101 1.58 -6.74 3.30
N GLN A 102 0.76 -5.76 2.91
CA GLN A 102 1.21 -4.65 2.08
C GLN A 102 2.27 -3.81 2.79
N LYS A 103 2.04 -3.44 4.06
CA LYS A 103 2.96 -2.63 4.88
C LYS A 103 4.31 -3.32 5.05
N GLU A 104 4.33 -4.62 5.33
CA GLU A 104 5.54 -5.43 5.43
C GLU A 104 6.31 -5.47 4.10
N LYS A 105 5.65 -5.82 2.99
CA LYS A 105 6.27 -5.80 1.64
C LYS A 105 6.82 -4.41 1.31
N LYS A 106 6.09 -3.33 1.62
CA LYS A 106 6.53 -1.94 1.42
C LYS A 106 7.75 -1.59 2.31
N MET A 107 7.86 -2.11 3.54
CA MET A 107 9.06 -1.95 4.37
C MET A 107 10.27 -2.70 3.79
N GLY A 108 10.09 -3.94 3.33
CA GLY A 108 11.13 -4.70 2.63
C GLY A 108 11.63 -3.95 1.40
N LEU A 109 10.70 -3.49 0.56
CA LEU A 109 11.01 -2.72 -0.65
C LEU A 109 11.73 -1.39 -0.36
N LYS A 110 11.41 -0.72 0.75
CA LYS A 110 12.13 0.48 1.21
C LYS A 110 13.58 0.18 1.56
N LYS A 111 13.85 -0.92 2.27
CA LYS A 111 15.22 -1.37 2.61
C LYS A 111 16.01 -1.75 1.35
N GLU A 112 15.36 -2.42 0.40
CA GLU A 112 15.94 -2.79 -0.90
C GLU A 112 16.32 -1.54 -1.73
N LYS A 113 15.42 -0.53 -1.80
CA LYS A 113 15.71 0.77 -2.43
C LYS A 113 16.88 1.48 -1.74
N GLU A 114 16.93 1.46 -0.41
CA GLU A 114 17.99 2.08 0.38
C GLU A 114 19.35 1.40 0.12
N GLY A 115 19.40 0.08 0.00
CA GLY A 115 20.62 -0.67 -0.36
C GLY A 115 21.18 -0.25 -1.73
N LYS A 116 20.38 -0.37 -2.80
CA LYS A 116 20.77 0.07 -4.15
C LYS A 116 21.12 1.56 -4.22
N LEU A 117 20.51 2.40 -3.37
CA LEU A 117 20.83 3.82 -3.31
C LEU A 117 22.24 4.05 -2.74
N MET A 118 22.64 3.34 -1.67
CA MET A 118 23.99 3.44 -1.13
C MET A 118 25.07 3.08 -2.17
N GLU A 119 24.80 2.10 -3.04
CA GLU A 119 25.70 1.68 -4.14
C GLU A 119 25.92 2.78 -5.21
N ILE A 120 24.99 3.73 -5.33
CA ILE A 120 25.10 4.88 -6.25
C ILE A 120 25.87 6.06 -5.60
N LEU A 121 25.84 6.16 -4.27
CA LEU A 121 26.38 7.28 -3.50
C LEU A 121 27.85 7.08 -3.10
N THR A 122 28.65 8.14 -3.15
CA THR A 122 30.00 8.14 -2.54
C THR A 122 29.91 8.05 -1.02
N PRO A 123 30.97 7.61 -0.30
CA PRO A 123 30.94 7.51 1.17
C PRO A 123 30.53 8.82 1.88
N GLU A 124 30.94 9.98 1.36
CA GLU A 124 30.54 11.30 1.87
C GLU A 124 29.04 11.58 1.66
N GLN A 125 28.50 11.20 0.50
CA GLN A 125 27.07 11.33 0.21
C GLN A 125 26.24 10.33 1.03
N GLN A 126 26.75 9.13 1.32
CA GLN A 126 26.12 8.16 2.22
C GLN A 126 26.04 8.67 3.66
N ALA A 127 27.01 9.46 4.13
CA ALA A 127 26.95 10.12 5.44
C ALA A 127 25.81 11.17 5.46
N LYS A 128 25.80 12.09 4.50
CA LYS A 128 24.72 13.09 4.33
C LYS A 128 23.35 12.46 4.17
N TYR A 129 23.24 11.33 3.46
CA TYR A 129 21.99 10.60 3.33
C TYR A 129 21.43 10.15 4.70
N LYS A 130 22.30 9.68 5.60
CA LYS A 130 21.91 9.23 6.96
C LYS A 130 21.46 10.42 7.80
N GLU A 131 22.21 11.52 7.79
CA GLU A 131 21.83 12.77 8.46
C GLU A 131 20.49 13.32 7.94
N TRP A 132 20.31 13.33 6.61
CA TRP A 132 19.09 13.75 5.95
C TRP A 132 17.90 12.84 6.32
N LYS A 133 18.10 11.52 6.34
CA LYS A 133 17.10 10.52 6.76
C LYS A 133 16.69 10.73 8.21
N GLU A 134 17.66 10.92 9.11
CA GLU A 134 17.38 11.25 10.51
C GLU A 134 16.62 12.58 10.64
N SER A 135 16.94 13.60 9.84
CA SER A 135 16.22 14.89 9.87
C SER A 135 14.75 14.77 9.44
N MET A 136 14.44 13.79 8.60
CA MET A 136 13.08 13.46 8.14
C MET A 136 12.33 12.56 9.13
N GLU A 137 13.04 11.73 9.89
CA GLU A 137 12.50 10.88 10.96
C GLU A 137 12.29 11.66 12.28
N LYS A 138 13.12 12.69 12.53
CA LYS A 138 13.02 13.65 13.64
C LYS A 138 11.98 14.77 13.40
N LYS A 139 11.33 14.81 12.23
CA LYS A 139 10.07 15.55 12.03
C LYS A 139 8.93 14.62 12.46
N PRO A 140 8.35 14.81 13.66
CA PRO A 140 7.48 13.79 14.22
C PRO A 140 6.15 13.70 13.46
N SER A 141 5.41 12.63 13.75
CA SER A 141 3.98 12.49 13.44
C SER A 141 3.06 13.48 14.19
N ASP A 142 3.64 14.44 14.92
CA ASP A 142 2.97 15.29 15.90
C ASP A 142 2.38 16.58 15.30
N ILE A 143 1.98 16.52 14.02
CA ILE A 143 1.02 17.48 13.44
C ILE A 143 -0.34 16.77 13.33
N LYS A 144 -0.81 16.31 14.50
CA LYS A 144 -2.21 15.98 14.80
C LYS A 144 -2.55 16.54 16.17
N GLN A 145 -2.93 17.81 16.19
CA GLN A 145 -3.76 18.42 17.23
C GLN A 145 -5.21 18.41 16.76
#